data_AF-A0A533Z1Q7-F1
#
_entry.id   AF-A0A533Z1Q7-F1
#
_cell.length_a   1.000
_cell.length_b   1.000
_cell.length_c   1.000
_cell.angle_alpha   90.00
_cell.angle_beta   90.00
_cell.angle_gamma   90.00
#
_symmetry.space_group_name_H-M   'P 1'
#
loop_
_entity.id
_entity.type
_entity.pdbx_description
1 polymer ?
#
loop_
_entity_poly.entity_id
_entity_poly.type
_entity_poly.pdbx_seq_one_letter_code
_entity_poly.pdbx_strand_id
1 'polypeptide(L)'
;MKFGFQINLDVKDRPCLVVGGGEEAADKANRLLEAGAKVTIISPKLTDDLKRLASSAAILHRGRSFKMSDVEGGIWLVMNTVR
;
A
#
# COMPACT_ATOMS: atom_id res chain seq x y z
N MET A 1 9.98 21.43 -13.26
CA MET A 1 11.25 21.01 -12.64
C MET A 1 11.07 19.58 -12.12
N LYS A 2 11.95 18.64 -12.50
CA LYS A 2 11.99 17.31 -11.87
C LYS A 2 12.74 17.44 -10.55
N PHE A 3 12.03 17.76 -9.48
CA PHE A 3 12.54 17.55 -8.12
C PHE A 3 12.22 16.11 -7.73
N GLY A 4 13.25 15.30 -7.47
CA GLY A 4 13.09 13.91 -7.06
C GLY A 4 14.41 13.15 -7.09
N PHE A 5 14.52 12.16 -6.20
CA PHE A 5 15.65 11.24 -6.12
C PHE A 5 15.12 9.83 -6.39
N GLN A 6 15.74 9.11 -7.33
CA GLN A 6 15.35 7.73 -7.65
C GLN A 6 15.99 6.77 -6.66
N ILE A 7 15.17 5.91 -6.07
CA ILE A 7 15.63 4.82 -5.19
C ILE A 7 15.06 3.50 -5.67
N ASN A 8 15.87 2.45 -5.54
CA ASN A 8 15.42 1.07 -5.59
C ASN A 8 15.43 0.55 -4.15
N LEU A 9 14.33 -0.07 -3.74
CA LEU A 9 14.19 -0.66 -2.40
C LEU A 9 13.93 -2.14 -2.56
N ASP A 10 14.67 -2.97 -1.81
CA ASP A 10 14.30 -4.37 -1.65
C ASP A 10 13.12 -4.47 -0.67
N VAL A 11 11.96 -4.81 -1.22
CA VAL A 11 10.70 -4.97 -0.48
C VAL A 11 10.24 -6.42 -0.42
N LYS A 12 11.04 -7.36 -0.94
CA LYS A 12 10.66 -8.77 -0.97
C LYS A 12 10.39 -9.28 0.44
N ASP A 13 9.22 -9.88 0.64
CA ASP A 13 8.71 -10.39 1.91
C ASP A 13 8.56 -9.34 3.04
N ARG A 14 8.74 -8.05 2.74
CA ARG A 14 8.65 -6.94 3.70
C ARG A 14 7.21 -6.45 3.86
N PRO A 15 6.78 -6.08 5.09
CA PRO A 15 5.48 -5.47 5.32
C PRO A 15 5.46 -4.02 4.80
N CYS A 16 4.60 -3.76 3.82
CA CYS A 16 4.39 -2.44 3.24
C CYS A 16 2.96 -1.97 3.46
N LEU A 17 2.81 -0.74 3.93
CA LEU A 17 1.54 -0.10 4.16
C LEU A 17 1.25 0.92 3.05
N VAL A 18 0.08 0.84 2.43
CA VAL A 18 -0.43 1.87 1.53
C VAL A 18 -1.64 2.54 2.20
N VAL A 19 -1.61 3.86 2.29
CA VAL A 19 -2.69 4.66 2.87
C VAL A 19 -3.46 5.32 1.74
N GLY A 20 -4.76 5.01 1.65
CA GLY A 20 -5.63 5.39 0.55
C GLY A 20 -6.14 4.18 -0.25
N GLY A 21 -7.26 4.35 -0.95
CA GLY A 21 -7.92 3.26 -1.70
C GLY A 21 -8.38 3.66 -3.10
N GLY A 22 -7.78 4.71 -3.68
CA GLY A 22 -8.04 5.18 -5.04
C GLY A 22 -7.10 4.54 -6.07
N GLU A 23 -7.17 5.03 -7.31
CA GLU A 23 -6.34 4.52 -8.43
C GLU A 23 -4.84 4.59 -8.15
N GLU A 24 -4.35 5.67 -7.54
CA GLU A 24 -2.93 5.80 -7.19
C GLU A 24 -2.48 4.76 -6.14
N ALA A 25 -3.37 4.36 -5.23
CA ALA A 25 -3.09 3.27 -4.29
C ALA A 25 -3.08 1.91 -5.00
N ALA A 26 -3.96 1.71 -5.97
CA ALA A 26 -3.99 0.49 -6.79
C ALA A 26 -2.70 0.30 -7.61
N ASP A 27 -2.23 1.35 -8.29
CA ASP A 27 -0.95 1.33 -9.03
C ASP A 27 0.22 0.94 -8.11
N LYS A 28 0.35 1.64 -6.98
CA LYS A 28 1.43 1.39 -6.01
C LYS A 28 1.34 0.00 -5.39
N ALA A 29 0.14 -0.48 -5.07
CA ALA A 29 -0.08 -1.81 -4.50
C ALA A 29 0.34 -2.91 -5.46
N ASN A 30 -0.07 -2.84 -6.73
CA ASN A 30 0.32 -3.82 -7.75
C ASN A 30 1.85 -3.89 -7.91
N ARG A 31 2.51 -2.73 -8.04
CA ARG A 31 3.98 -2.68 -8.16
C ARG A 31 4.71 -3.24 -6.93
N LEU A 32 4.18 -3.01 -5.73
CA LEU A 32 4.71 -3.61 -4.50
C LEU A 32 4.52 -5.13 -4.48
N LEU A 33 3.34 -5.62 -4.90
CA LEU A 33 3.05 -7.05 -4.98
C LEU A 33 3.95 -7.76 -6.01
N GLU A 34 4.13 -7.17 -7.20
CA GLU A 34 5.04 -7.65 -8.24
C GLU A 34 6.49 -7.74 -7.73
N ALA A 35 6.90 -6.81 -6.87
CA ALA A 35 8.20 -6.82 -6.20
C ALA A 35 8.28 -7.78 -4.99
N GLY A 36 7.19 -8.50 -4.67
CA GLY A 36 7.13 -9.50 -3.60
C GLY A 36 6.86 -8.94 -2.20
N ALA A 37 6.33 -7.72 -2.08
CA ALA A 37 6.00 -7.13 -0.78
C ALA A 37 4.72 -7.73 -0.17
N LYS A 38 4.62 -7.69 1.16
CA LYS A 38 3.41 -8.02 1.91
C LYS A 38 2.60 -6.74 2.13
N VAL A 39 1.57 -6.54 1.32
CA VAL A 39 0.86 -5.25 1.24
C VAL A 39 -0.37 -5.22 2.15
N THR A 40 -0.48 -4.17 2.95
CA THR A 40 -1.70 -3.78 3.66
C THR A 40 -2.21 -2.44 3.12
N ILE A 41 -3.51 -2.36 2.82
CA ILE A 41 -4.20 -1.12 2.45
C ILE A 41 -5.04 -0.63 3.64
N ILE A 42 -4.93 0.65 3.99
CA ILE A 42 -5.82 1.31 4.94
C ILE A 42 -6.63 2.38 4.21
N SER A 43 -7.93 2.14 4.10
CA SER A 43 -8.88 3.09 3.49
C SER A 43 -10.32 2.70 3.82
N PRO A 44 -11.24 3.66 4.09
CA PRO A 44 -12.66 3.37 4.25
C PRO A 44 -13.31 2.74 3.00
N LYS A 45 -12.79 3.06 1.81
CA LYS A 45 -13.30 2.58 0.52
C LYS A 45 -12.16 2.15 -0.39
N LEU A 46 -12.43 1.18 -1.26
CA LEU A 46 -11.51 0.67 -2.27
C LEU A 46 -12.10 0.85 -3.67
N THR A 47 -11.24 1.06 -4.67
CA THR A 47 -11.55 0.83 -6.08
C THR A 47 -11.82 -0.66 -6.33
N ASP A 48 -12.45 -0.97 -7.46
CA ASP A 48 -12.77 -2.37 -7.80
C ASP A 48 -11.52 -3.22 -7.99
N ASP A 49 -10.41 -2.63 -8.45
CA ASP A 49 -9.11 -3.28 -8.58
C ASP A 49 -8.57 -3.73 -7.22
N LEU A 50 -8.57 -2.83 -6.24
CA LEU A 50 -8.16 -3.15 -4.87
C LEU A 50 -9.13 -4.14 -4.21
N LYS A 51 -10.43 -4.09 -4.50
CA LYS A 51 -11.38 -5.10 -4.03
C LYS A 51 -11.06 -6.49 -4.58
N ARG A 52 -10.69 -6.60 -5.87
CA ARG A 52 -10.28 -7.88 -6.46
C ARG A 52 -9.04 -8.43 -5.76
N LEU A 53 -8.02 -7.58 -5.55
CA LEU A 53 -6.81 -7.98 -4.81
C LEU A 53 -7.09 -8.40 -3.36
N ALA A 54 -8.00 -7.71 -2.68
CA ALA A 54 -8.41 -8.09 -1.32
C ALA A 54 -9.17 -9.43 -1.32
N SER A 55 -10.06 -9.64 -2.28
CA SER A 55 -10.82 -10.90 -2.41
C SER A 55 -9.95 -12.11 -2.76
N SER A 56 -8.82 -11.89 -3.45
CA SER A 56 -7.84 -12.95 -3.74
C SER A 56 -6.82 -13.15 -2.62
N ALA A 57 -6.96 -12.42 -1.49
CA ALA A 57 -6.01 -12.39 -0.39
C ALA A 57 -4.58 -11.93 -0.77
N ALA A 58 -4.41 -11.28 -1.93
CA ALA A 58 -3.13 -10.71 -2.33
C ALA A 58 -2.73 -9.51 -1.45
N ILE A 59 -3.73 -8.79 -0.92
CA ILE A 59 -3.53 -7.70 0.04
C ILE A 59 -4.37 -7.91 1.29
N LEU A 60 -3.92 -7.35 2.41
CA LEU A 60 -4.77 -7.14 3.59
C LEU A 60 -5.46 -5.79 3.49
N HIS A 61 -6.78 -5.73 3.68
CA HIS A 61 -7.51 -4.46 3.74
C HIS A 61 -8.00 -4.15 5.15
N ARG A 62 -7.79 -2.91 5.61
CA ARG A 62 -8.45 -2.35 6.79
C ARG A 62 -9.40 -1.24 6.35
N GLY A 63 -10.70 -1.52 6.41
CA GLY A 63 -11.81 -0.66 6.01
C GLY A 63 -12.05 0.56 6.91
N ARG A 64 -11.01 1.34 7.20
CA ARG A 64 -11.08 2.54 8.06
C ARG A 64 -10.03 3.57 7.66
N SER A 65 -10.09 4.75 8.27
CA SER A 65 -9.04 5.76 8.16
C SER A 65 -7.76 5.34 8.89
N PHE A 66 -6.64 5.88 8.43
CA PHE A 66 -5.31 5.71 9.04
C PHE A 66 -5.28 6.27 10.46
N LYS A 67 -4.52 5.62 11.34
CA LYS A 67 -4.15 6.10 12.67
C LYS A 67 -2.66 5.86 12.89
N MET A 68 -2.04 6.64 13.77
CA MET A 68 -0.59 6.56 14.01
C MET A 68 -0.12 5.16 14.43
N SER A 69 -0.95 4.43 15.17
CA SER A 69 -0.61 3.06 15.57
C SER A 69 -0.52 2.05 14.41
N ASP A 70 -0.85 2.45 13.17
CA ASP A 70 -0.76 1.56 12.01
C ASP A 70 0.67 1.39 11.50
N VAL A 71 1.56 2.30 11.88
CA VAL A 71 3.00 2.18 11.60
C VAL A 71 3.75 1.55 12.77
N GLU A 72 3.10 1.42 13.92
CA GLU A 72 3.61 0.67 15.07
C GLU A 72 3.49 -0.82 14.75
N GLY A 73 4.61 -1.55 14.69
CA GLY A 73 4.61 -2.99 14.39
C GLY A 73 5.54 -3.44 13.26
N GLY A 74 6.56 -2.64 12.91
CA GLY A 74 7.61 -3.07 11.99
C GLY A 74 7.24 -2.92 10.51
N ILE A 75 6.38 -1.96 10.17
CA ILE A 75 6.17 -1.55 8.77
C ILE A 75 7.49 -1.04 8.19
N TRP A 76 7.88 -1.61 7.04
CA TRP A 76 9.14 -1.27 6.36
C TRP A 76 9.01 -0.02 5.50
N LEU A 77 7.86 0.13 4.84
CA LEU A 77 7.57 1.22 3.92
C LEU A 77 6.13 1.65 4.08
N VAL A 78 5.91 2.96 4.11
CA VAL A 78 4.58 3.57 4.05
C VAL A 78 4.48 4.38 2.75
N MET A 79 3.47 4.05 1.94
CA MET A 79 3.12 4.78 0.73
C MET A 79 1.83 5.56 1.00
N ASN A 80 1.95 6.86 1.29
CA ASN A 80 0.76 7.71 1.38
C ASN A 80 0.28 8.11 -0.03
N THR A 81 -1.01 7.94 -0.30
CA THR A 81 -1.66 8.36 -1.55
C THR A 81 -2.86 9.27 -1.30
N VAL A 82 -3.12 9.61 -0.04
CA VAL A 82 -4.17 10.56 0.35
C VAL A 82 -3.58 11.96 0.27
N ARG A 83 -4.30 12.88 -0.37
CA ARG A 83 -3.96 14.30 -0.46
C ARG A 83 -4.58 15.09 0.68
#